data_AF-A0A2E3MS23-F1
#
_entry.id   AF-A0A2E3MS23-F1
#
_cell.length_a   1.000
_cell.length_b   1.000
_cell.length_c   1.000
_cell.angle_alpha   90.00
_cell.angle_beta   90.00
_cell.angle_gamma   90.00
#
_symmetry.space_group_name_H-M   'P 1'
#
loop_
_entity.id
_entity.type
_entity.pdbx_description
1 polymer ?
#
loop_
_entity_poly.entity_id
_entity_poly.type
_entity_poly.pdbx_seq_one_letter_code
_entity_poly.pdbx_strand_id
1 'polypeptide(L)'
;MGNQGGTKTRGSLLSRVPQSPASTDPQATMTDDTVLPLCARCLKTLKPGSGNFFQIEIHAVADPASPEITESPSLEAIRQEIQSQLSQLEQLSPQEAMDQIRRRVTMHLCNPCFQDWIEHPAGK
;
A
#
# COMPACT_ATOMS: atom_id res chain seq x y z
N MET A 1 -12.73 -20.67 -79.79
CA MET A 1 -11.29 -21.01 -79.65
C MET A 1 -10.55 -19.80 -79.13
N GLY A 2 -9.93 -19.88 -77.96
CA GLY A 2 -9.20 -18.78 -77.34
C GLY A 2 -8.78 -19.18 -75.93
N ASN A 3 -7.49 -19.10 -75.64
CA ASN A 3 -6.75 -19.96 -74.73
C ASN A 3 -6.11 -19.13 -73.59
N GLN A 4 -5.94 -19.77 -72.43
CA GLN A 4 -4.92 -19.53 -71.38
C GLN A 4 -4.87 -18.23 -70.53
N GLY A 5 -4.66 -18.45 -69.22
CA GLY A 5 -4.12 -17.52 -68.21
C GLY A 5 -4.75 -17.78 -66.83
N GLY A 6 -4.07 -18.07 -65.73
CA GLY A 6 -2.64 -18.14 -65.45
C GLY A 6 -2.36 -18.60 -64.00
N THR A 7 -1.08 -18.94 -63.79
CA THR A 7 -0.25 -18.69 -62.59
C THR A 7 -0.63 -19.26 -61.21
N LYS A 8 0.05 -20.38 -60.91
CA LYS A 8 0.74 -20.81 -59.68
C LYS A 8 0.56 -20.00 -58.38
N THR A 9 0.05 -20.72 -57.38
CA THR A 9 0.03 -20.45 -55.94
C THR A 9 1.42 -20.28 -55.31
N ARG A 10 1.62 -19.18 -54.59
CA ARG A 10 2.71 -18.94 -53.64
C ARG A 10 2.30 -19.39 -52.24
N GLY A 11 3.25 -19.97 -51.52
CA GLY A 11 3.07 -20.60 -50.22
C GLY A 11 2.70 -19.65 -49.09
N SER A 12 2.14 -20.24 -48.04
CA SER A 12 2.04 -19.65 -46.71
C SER A 12 2.34 -20.76 -45.71
N LEU A 13 3.58 -20.77 -45.22
CA LEU A 13 4.02 -21.56 -44.08
C LEU A 13 3.56 -20.81 -42.83
N LEU A 14 2.40 -21.17 -42.30
CA LEU A 14 1.98 -20.73 -40.97
C LEU A 14 2.65 -21.62 -39.92
N SER A 15 3.67 -21.06 -39.27
CA SER A 15 4.29 -21.58 -38.07
C SER A 15 3.25 -21.78 -36.96
N ARG A 16 3.07 -23.03 -36.51
CA ARG A 16 2.29 -23.35 -35.31
C ARG A 16 3.11 -23.01 -34.06
N VAL A 17 2.59 -22.12 -33.23
CA VAL A 17 3.08 -21.90 -31.86
C VAL A 17 2.56 -23.03 -30.96
N PRO A 18 3.39 -23.71 -30.15
CA PRO A 18 2.92 -24.67 -29.16
C PRO A 18 2.24 -23.93 -28.01
N GLN A 19 0.97 -24.24 -27.75
CA GLN A 19 0.25 -23.75 -26.57
C GLN A 19 0.77 -24.48 -25.32
N SER A 20 1.22 -23.72 -24.32
CA SER A 20 1.51 -24.25 -22.98
C SER A 20 0.21 -24.66 -22.29
N PRO A 21 0.18 -25.80 -21.58
CA PRO A 21 -1.00 -26.22 -20.85
C PRO A 21 -1.26 -25.28 -19.67
N ALA A 22 -2.51 -24.85 -19.55
CA ALA A 22 -3.02 -24.09 -18.43
C ALA A 22 -2.98 -24.96 -17.16
N SER A 23 -2.08 -24.62 -16.23
CA SER A 23 -2.15 -25.13 -14.86
C SER A 23 -3.43 -24.62 -14.22
N THR A 24 -4.44 -25.48 -14.18
CA THR A 24 -5.66 -25.24 -13.40
C THR A 24 -5.38 -25.77 -12.00
N ASP A 25 -4.83 -24.91 -11.14
CA ASP A 25 -4.89 -25.17 -9.71
C ASP A 25 -6.36 -25.09 -9.28
N PRO A 26 -6.90 -26.09 -8.55
CA PRO A 26 -8.20 -25.96 -7.93
C PRO A 26 -8.10 -24.88 -6.87
N GLN A 27 -8.70 -23.71 -7.16
CA GLN A 27 -8.88 -22.61 -6.23
C GLN A 27 -9.58 -23.17 -4.99
N ALA A 28 -8.84 -23.20 -3.87
CA ALA A 28 -9.41 -23.51 -2.58
C ALA A 28 -10.57 -22.55 -2.32
N THR A 29 -11.79 -23.11 -2.18
CA THR A 29 -12.95 -22.39 -1.65
C THR A 29 -12.64 -22.00 -0.21
N MET A 30 -12.03 -20.83 -0.04
CA MET A 30 -11.87 -20.16 1.24
C MET A 30 -13.27 -19.93 1.81
N THR A 31 -13.53 -20.54 2.96
CA THR A 31 -14.72 -20.32 3.77
C THR A 31 -14.83 -18.86 4.13
N ASP A 32 -16.01 -18.29 3.86
CA ASP A 32 -16.42 -16.91 4.12
C ASP A 32 -16.58 -16.65 5.62
N ASP A 33 -15.47 -16.73 6.37
CA ASP A 33 -15.38 -16.14 7.70
C ASP A 33 -15.12 -14.64 7.52
N THR A 34 -16.12 -13.90 7.01
CA THR A 34 -16.00 -12.45 6.86
C THR A 34 -15.96 -11.80 8.24
N VAL A 35 -14.76 -11.52 8.76
CA VAL A 35 -14.61 -10.66 9.93
C VAL A 35 -15.19 -9.29 9.60
N LEU A 36 -16.37 -8.99 10.15
CA LEU A 36 -17.05 -7.73 9.89
C LEU A 36 -16.29 -6.58 10.57
N PRO A 37 -15.99 -5.47 9.87
CA PRO A 37 -15.33 -4.34 10.47
C PRO A 37 -16.19 -3.74 11.58
N LEU A 38 -15.55 -3.22 12.63
CA LEU A 38 -16.22 -2.50 13.71
C LEU A 38 -15.97 -1.00 13.57
N CYS A 39 -16.95 -0.21 13.98
CA CYS A 39 -16.76 1.23 14.14
C CYS A 39 -15.69 1.50 15.21
N ALA A 40 -14.65 2.24 14.88
CA ALA A 40 -13.54 2.53 15.80
C ALA A 40 -13.95 3.37 17.02
N ARG A 41 -15.12 4.03 16.98
CA ARG A 41 -15.63 4.85 18.10
C ARG A 41 -16.67 4.15 18.96
N CYS A 42 -17.71 3.59 18.34
CA CYS A 42 -18.85 3.02 19.05
C CYS A 42 -18.91 1.49 19.01
N LEU A 43 -17.92 0.84 18.39
CA LEU A 43 -17.80 -0.62 18.25
C LEU A 43 -18.96 -1.30 17.51
N LYS A 44 -19.87 -0.54 16.89
CA LYS A 44 -20.94 -1.06 16.06
C LYS A 44 -20.38 -1.86 14.89
N THR A 45 -20.90 -3.06 14.65
CA THR A 45 -20.58 -3.86 13.47
C THR A 45 -21.01 -3.16 12.19
N LEU A 46 -20.10 -3.12 11.22
CA LEU A 46 -20.25 -2.46 9.93
C LEU A 46 -20.34 -3.51 8.83
N LYS A 47 -21.19 -3.25 7.84
CA LYS A 47 -21.44 -4.20 6.75
C LYS A 47 -20.86 -3.66 5.43
N PRO A 48 -19.77 -4.24 4.90
CA PRO A 48 -19.24 -3.89 3.58
C PRO A 48 -20.31 -3.92 2.49
N GLY A 49 -20.21 -3.01 1.52
CA GLY A 49 -21.14 -2.92 0.39
C GLY A 49 -22.51 -2.29 0.70
N SER A 50 -22.83 -1.98 1.96
CA SER A 50 -24.10 -1.34 2.32
C SER A 50 -24.08 0.20 2.27
N GLY A 51 -22.92 0.81 2.02
CA GLY A 51 -22.76 2.27 1.92
C GLY A 51 -23.01 3.03 3.22
N ASN A 52 -22.93 2.37 4.39
CA ASN A 52 -23.31 2.93 5.68
C ASN A 52 -22.15 3.20 6.66
N PHE A 53 -20.91 3.20 6.15
CA PHE A 53 -19.72 3.56 6.90
C PHE A 53 -18.63 4.10 5.99
N PHE A 54 -17.67 4.79 6.61
CA PHE A 54 -16.51 5.38 5.96
C PHE A 54 -15.24 4.63 6.37
N GLN A 55 -14.35 4.37 5.41
CA GLN A 55 -12.97 3.97 5.66
C GLN A 55 -12.11 5.23 5.64
N ILE A 56 -11.37 5.47 6.71
CA ILE A 56 -10.49 6.62 6.88
C ILE A 56 -9.06 6.11 6.87
N GLU A 57 -8.26 6.67 5.98
CA GLU A 57 -6.81 6.43 5.92
C GLU A 57 -6.08 7.70 6.36
N ILE A 58 -5.39 7.61 7.49
CA ILE A 58 -4.61 8.71 8.06
C ILE A 58 -3.14 8.46 7.76
N HIS A 59 -2.53 9.40 7.04
CA HIS A 59 -1.09 9.42 6.76
C HIS A 59 -0.49 10.62 7.50
N ALA A 60 0.23 10.35 8.59
CA ALA A 60 0.97 11.37 9.31
C ALA A 60 2.46 11.22 9.01
N VAL A 61 3.13 12.33 8.74
CA VAL A 61 4.59 12.39 8.60
C VAL A 61 5.08 13.32 9.70
N ALA A 62 6.00 12.84 10.54
CA ALA A 62 6.64 13.69 11.54
C ALA A 62 7.48 14.75 10.80
N ASP A 63 7.35 16.01 11.19
CA ASP A 63 8.25 17.06 10.73
C ASP A 63 9.64 16.79 11.34
N PRO A 64 10.67 16.49 10.54
CA PRO A 64 12.00 16.30 11.07
C PRO A 64 12.52 17.66 11.55
N ALA A 65 12.59 17.86 12.86
CA ALA A 65 13.27 19.01 13.41
C ALA A 65 14.70 19.06 12.83
N SER A 66 15.03 20.14 12.15
CA SER A 66 16.39 20.33 11.65
C SER A 66 17.34 20.37 12.85
N PRO A 67 18.49 19.67 12.81
CA PRO A 67 19.43 19.72 13.91
C PRO A 67 19.88 21.17 14.13
N GLU A 68 19.71 21.69 15.35
CA GLU A 68 20.20 23.02 15.70
C GLU A 68 21.73 22.99 15.76
N ILE A 69 22.38 23.57 14.74
CA ILE A 69 23.83 23.77 14.75
C ILE A 69 24.12 25.01 15.61
N THR A 70 24.20 24.84 16.92
CA THR A 70 24.65 25.88 17.84
C THR A 70 26.18 25.85 17.92
N GLU A 71 26.80 26.94 17.45
CA GLU A 71 28.25 27.12 17.27
C GLU A 71 28.86 26.19 16.21
N SER A 72 29.80 26.70 15.41
CA SER A 72 30.52 25.91 14.40
C SER A 72 31.25 24.76 15.08
N PRO A 73 30.73 23.52 15.07
CA PRO A 73 31.34 22.43 15.79
C PRO A 73 32.62 22.03 15.04
N SER A 74 33.60 21.48 15.75
CA SER A 74 34.77 20.91 15.06
C SER A 74 34.31 19.74 14.16
N LEU A 75 35.05 19.48 13.08
CA LEU A 75 34.74 18.35 12.19
C LEU A 75 34.70 17.02 12.94
N GLU A 76 35.56 16.84 13.95
CA GLU A 76 35.53 15.69 14.86
C GLU A 76 34.22 15.59 15.65
N ALA A 77 33.71 16.70 16.19
CA ALA A 77 32.45 16.71 16.93
C ALA A 77 31.25 16.35 16.03
N ILE A 78 31.23 16.87 14.79
CA ILE A 78 30.20 16.53 13.80
C ILE A 78 30.23 15.04 13.47
N ARG A 79 31.42 14.47 13.24
CA ARG A 79 31.57 13.04 12.93
C ARG A 79 31.10 12.16 14.08
N GLN A 80 31.44 12.52 15.33
CA GLN A 80 31.01 11.79 16.51
C GLN A 80 29.49 11.82 16.69
N GLU A 81 28.86 12.98 16.48
CA GLU A 81 27.41 13.12 16.58
C GLU A 81 26.68 12.30 15.51
N ILE A 82 27.11 12.40 14.24
CA ILE A 82 26.56 11.58 13.15
C ILE A 82 26.68 10.09 13.47
N GLN A 83 27.82 9.65 13.98
CA GLN A 83 28.05 8.24 14.28
C GLN A 83 27.21 7.77 15.48
N SER A 84 27.03 8.61 16.49
CA SER A 84 26.11 8.35 17.61
C SER A 84 24.66 8.18 17.14
N GLN A 85 24.19 9.06 16.25
CA GLN A 85 22.84 8.98 15.68
C GLN A 85 22.66 7.74 14.81
N LEU A 86 23.63 7.41 13.95
CA LEU A 86 23.59 6.20 13.12
C LEU A 86 23.55 4.92 13.97
N SER A 87 24.36 4.84 15.03
CA SER A 87 24.34 3.68 15.94
C SER A 87 23.03 3.52 16.71
N GLN A 88 22.31 4.61 16.98
CA GLN A 88 20.97 4.55 17.58
C GLN A 88 19.92 4.05 16.57
N LEU A 89 20.04 4.44 15.29
CA LEU A 89 19.15 4.00 14.23
C LEU A 89 19.38 2.55 13.80
N GLU A 90 20.62 2.05 13.85
CA GLU A 90 20.97 0.66 13.51
C GLU A 90 20.31 -0.38 14.43
N GLN A 91 19.89 0.02 15.63
CA GLN A 91 19.22 -0.86 16.59
C GLN A 91 17.71 -0.97 16.37
N LEU A 92 17.13 -0.13 15.51
CA LEU A 92 15.71 -0.15 15.19
C LEU A 92 15.45 -1.05 13.98
N SER A 93 14.35 -1.80 14.02
CA SER A 93 13.90 -2.48 12.80
C SER A 93 13.47 -1.45 11.74
N PRO A 94 13.52 -1.80 10.44
CA PRO A 94 13.03 -0.92 9.38
C PRO A 94 11.57 -0.49 9.57
N GLN A 95 10.75 -1.33 10.19
CA GLN A 95 9.36 -1.03 10.52
C GLN A 95 9.29 0.07 11.60
N GLU A 96 10.09 -0.04 12.66
CA GLU A 96 10.14 0.92 13.76
C GLU A 96 10.75 2.26 13.34
N ALA A 97 11.79 2.24 12.49
CA ALA A 97 12.39 3.45 11.93
C ALA A 97 11.41 4.20 11.00
N MET A 98 10.62 3.45 10.21
CA MET A 98 9.56 4.03 9.39
C MET A 98 8.40 4.57 10.23
N ASP A 99 8.02 3.89 11.32
CA ASP A 99 6.94 4.34 12.21
C ASP A 99 7.28 5.64 12.98
N GLN A 100 8.57 5.95 13.16
CA GLN A 100 9.01 7.22 13.75
C GLN A 100 8.78 8.42 12.81
N ILE A 101 8.87 8.21 11.50
CA ILE A 101 8.78 9.29 10.49
C ILE A 101 7.42 9.30 9.80
N ARG A 102 6.78 8.14 9.66
CA ARG A 102 5.55 7.97 8.89
C ARG A 102 4.61 7.00 9.59
N ARG A 103 3.47 7.52 10.06
CA ARG A 103 2.39 6.71 10.64
C ARG A 103 1.24 6.54 9.66
N ARG A 104 0.82 5.29 9.43
CA ARG A 104 -0.39 4.96 8.66
C ARG A 104 -1.41 4.28 9.56
N VAL A 105 -2.62 4.84 9.64
CA VAL A 105 -3.73 4.25 10.40
C VAL A 105 -4.95 4.14 9.49
N THR A 106 -5.58 2.96 9.48
CA THR A 106 -6.88 2.75 8.84
C THR A 106 -7.94 2.53 9.92
N MET A 107 -9.02 3.30 9.88
CA MET A 107 -10.16 3.12 10.78
C MET A 107 -11.48 3.16 10.02
N HIS A 108 -12.48 2.44 10.53
CA HIS A 108 -13.83 2.44 9.98
C HIS A 108 -14.76 3.19 10.93
N LEU A 109 -15.57 4.13 10.41
CA LEU A 109 -16.55 4.88 11.22
C LEU A 109 -17.94 4.77 10.60
N CYS A 110 -18.96 4.50 11.43
CA CYS A 110 -20.35 4.63 11.00
C CYS A 110 -20.69 6.10 10.73
N ASN A 111 -21.72 6.34 9.92
CA ASN A 111 -22.15 7.70 9.54
C ASN A 111 -22.22 8.73 10.69
N PRO A 112 -22.86 8.45 11.85
CA PRO A 112 -22.91 9.43 12.93
C PRO A 112 -21.54 9.67 13.57
N CYS A 113 -20.71 8.64 13.72
CA CYS A 113 -19.36 8.79 14.27
C CYS A 113 -18.42 9.52 13.31
N PHE A 114 -18.63 9.37 11.99
CA PHE A 114 -17.87 10.09 10.98
C PHE A 114 -18.14 11.60 11.03
N GLN A 115 -19.41 12.01 11.16
CA GLN A 115 -19.77 13.41 11.28
C GLN A 115 -19.09 14.09 12.48
N ASP A 116 -19.08 13.44 13.64
CA ASP A 116 -18.40 13.97 14.83
C ASP A 116 -16.87 13.95 14.70
N TRP A 117 -16.32 12.98 13.96
CA TRP A 117 -14.89 12.85 13.74
C TRP A 117 -14.31 13.95 12.86
N ILE A 118 -15.05 14.46 11.87
CA ILE A 118 -14.59 15.58 11.04
C ILE A 118 -14.27 16.80 11.90
N GLU A 119 -15.14 17.09 12.87
CA GLU A 119 -14.98 18.24 13.77
C GLU A 119 -13.96 17.98 14.89
N HIS A 120 -13.90 16.74 15.39
CA HIS A 120 -13.06 16.36 16.53
C HIS A 120 -12.25 15.08 16.24
N PRO A 121 -11.25 15.12 15.33
CA PRO A 121 -10.60 13.90 14.83
C PRO A 121 -9.74 13.19 15.87
N ALA A 122 -9.19 13.93 16.84
CA ALA A 122 -8.40 13.39 17.95
C ALA A 122 -9.23 12.85 19.13
N GLY A 123 -10.56 13.01 19.08
CA GLY A 123 -11.48 12.65 20.18
C GLY A 123 -12.16 13.86 20.80
N LYS A 124 -13.09 13.58 21.72
CA LYS A 124 -13.65 14.54 22.69
C LYS A 124 -13.07 14.27 24.06
#